data_AF-A0A537EI70-F1
#
_entry.id   AF-A0A537EI70-F1
#
_cell.length_a   1.000
_cell.length_b   1.000
_cell.length_c   1.000
_cell.angle_alpha   90.00
_cell.angle_beta   90.00
_cell.angle_gamma   90.00
#
_symmetry.space_group_name_H-M   'P 1'
#
loop_
_entity.id
_entity.type
_entity.pdbx_description
1 polymer ?
#
loop_
_entity_poly.entity_id
_entity_poly.type
_entity_poly.pdbx_seq_one_letter_code
_entity_poly.pdbx_strand_id
1 'polypeptide(L)'
;MIESKAEPFLYANQFTAYPGYSTSFADLTKVLLSRGGIYSPEVVELGEGDDYKRIPFDPGNLDKLSRKWSEQTNSPGWTFTRNNPAQAIVKFSRYMLDFESFSIHVQRDYFGTPKSVDEFISINKECYSVLHSTYGFVRLPEMVKTYKSSLGNMRLGIDLKRAIPDIYWANFLGPEYVEMFGRDVTLSAPCDKVEELYDGGVILILTSSPLDYIKDPRGFDRVRQRVKEHLGIDAFDTGDASIHGKVPKFRYLDEKRKSVRRVPAGQSNGDWLSQIDRDEWCEWVQTNRTLALAFAQESSGERVKLDLSPESLKSLDNYIDQLREAKVKLTAEFLKKVAAYVSQVLIDETNAKWSFGESEIIPSLRLGEIQFSPLARAQKVILEGERFDPWFRFLLDELIPKVKLKHPSKIA
;
A
#
# COMPACT_ATOMS: atom_id res chain seq x y z
N MET A 1 -14.64 8.57 27.76
CA MET A 1 -13.62 8.84 26.71
C MET A 1 -12.29 8.47 27.31
N ILE A 2 -11.67 7.39 26.86
CA ILE A 2 -10.28 7.09 27.23
C ILE A 2 -9.45 8.05 26.40
N GLU A 3 -8.84 9.05 27.03
CA GLU A 3 -7.79 9.84 26.38
C GLU A 3 -6.72 8.85 25.92
N SER A 4 -6.70 8.57 24.63
CA SER A 4 -5.58 7.92 23.98
C SER A 4 -4.37 8.79 24.31
N LYS A 5 -3.51 8.31 25.21
CA LYS A 5 -2.21 8.94 25.46
C LYS A 5 -1.56 9.10 24.09
N ALA A 6 -1.34 10.35 23.68
CA ALA A 6 -0.75 10.66 22.39
C ALA A 6 0.51 9.82 22.22
N GLU A 7 0.68 9.20 21.05
CA GLU A 7 1.84 8.36 20.80
C GLU A 7 3.11 9.20 21.01
N PRO A 8 4.03 8.76 21.89
CA PRO A 8 5.11 9.61 22.37
C PRO A 8 6.28 9.66 21.39
N PHE A 9 6.04 9.64 20.07
CA PHE A 9 7.09 9.56 19.05
C PHE A 9 7.03 10.71 18.04
N LEU A 10 8.20 11.06 17.53
CA LEU A 10 8.36 11.77 16.27
C LEU A 10 8.57 10.72 15.17
N TYR A 11 7.86 10.87 14.06
CA TYR A 11 7.82 9.91 12.96
C TYR A 11 8.50 10.51 11.74
N ALA A 12 9.62 9.93 11.30
CA ALA A 12 10.15 10.15 9.97
C ALA A 12 9.72 9.00 9.05
N ASN A 13 9.12 9.30 7.91
CA ASN A 13 8.73 8.32 6.90
C ASN A 13 9.31 8.74 5.55
N GLN A 14 9.86 7.79 4.82
CA GLN A 14 10.39 7.97 3.47
C GLN A 14 9.76 6.93 2.55
N PHE A 15 9.34 7.38 1.38
CA PHE A 15 8.67 6.61 0.35
C PHE A 15 9.54 6.60 -0.90
N THR A 16 9.76 5.42 -1.45
CA THR A 16 10.59 5.27 -2.65
C THR A 16 9.94 4.31 -3.63
N ALA A 17 10.08 4.58 -4.92
CA ALA A 17 9.80 3.62 -5.98
C ALA A 17 11.11 2.98 -6.51
N TYR A 18 12.26 3.24 -5.87
CA TYR A 18 13.56 2.78 -6.32
C TYR A 18 13.65 1.25 -6.39
N PRO A 19 13.94 0.65 -7.56
CA PRO A 19 13.92 -0.82 -7.71
C PRO A 19 14.98 -1.51 -6.86
N GLY A 20 16.05 -0.79 -6.49
CA GLY A 20 17.10 -1.27 -5.61
C GLY A 20 16.74 -1.29 -4.12
N TYR A 21 15.51 -0.91 -3.72
CA TYR A 21 15.09 -0.88 -2.32
C TYR A 21 15.29 -2.21 -1.59
N SER A 22 15.02 -3.34 -2.26
CA SER A 22 15.22 -4.67 -1.68
C SER A 22 16.70 -4.96 -1.37
N THR A 23 17.62 -4.35 -2.09
CA THR A 23 19.07 -4.46 -1.87
C THR A 23 19.64 -3.38 -0.96
N SER A 24 18.92 -2.26 -0.80
CA SER A 24 19.32 -1.12 0.05
C SER A 24 19.29 -1.42 1.56
N PHE A 25 18.72 -2.56 1.99
CA PHE A 25 18.57 -2.90 3.41
C PHE A 25 19.89 -2.92 4.18
N ALA A 26 20.94 -3.53 3.61
CA ALA A 26 22.25 -3.59 4.26
C ALA A 26 22.82 -2.17 4.44
N ASP A 27 22.72 -1.34 3.41
CA ASP A 27 23.28 0.01 3.44
C ASP A 27 22.49 0.94 4.36
N LEU A 28 21.16 0.82 4.41
CA LEU A 28 20.34 1.49 5.42
C LEU A 28 20.72 1.08 6.83
N THR A 29 20.92 -0.21 7.06
CA THR A 29 21.35 -0.68 8.38
C THR A 29 22.75 -0.19 8.73
N LYS A 30 23.68 -0.11 7.77
CA LYS A 30 25.00 0.50 7.99
C LYS A 30 24.91 1.97 8.35
N VAL A 31 24.00 2.73 7.74
CA VAL A 31 23.72 4.14 8.13
C VAL A 31 23.26 4.22 9.58
N LEU A 32 22.34 3.35 10.01
CA LEU A 32 21.87 3.31 11.40
C LEU A 32 23.01 2.94 12.38
N LEU A 33 23.84 1.97 12.01
CA LEU A 33 24.96 1.52 12.83
C LEU A 33 26.10 2.53 12.90
N SER A 34 26.37 3.28 11.83
CA SER A 34 27.43 4.30 11.82
C SER A 34 27.12 5.47 12.76
N ARG A 35 25.83 5.75 12.99
CA ARG A 35 25.39 6.76 13.97
C ARG A 35 25.47 6.27 15.42
N GLY A 36 25.41 4.96 15.66
CA GLY A 36 25.47 4.42 17.01
C GLY A 36 24.25 4.80 17.85
N GLY A 37 24.44 4.84 19.18
CA GLY A 37 23.48 5.42 20.11
C GLY A 37 22.07 4.86 19.96
N ILE A 38 21.06 5.74 19.89
CA ILE A 38 19.66 5.34 19.82
C ILE A 38 19.28 4.63 18.50
N TYR A 39 20.11 4.73 17.46
CA TYR A 39 19.82 4.18 16.14
C TYR A 39 20.36 2.76 15.95
N SER A 40 21.24 2.29 16.84
CA SER A 40 21.76 0.92 16.78
C SER A 40 20.77 -0.09 17.37
N PRO A 41 20.13 -0.91 16.54
CA PRO A 41 19.05 -1.79 16.98
C PRO A 41 19.53 -2.84 17.98
N GLU A 42 18.67 -3.19 18.94
CA GLU A 42 18.89 -4.26 19.91
C GLU A 42 18.13 -5.54 19.51
N VAL A 43 16.97 -5.37 18.87
CA VAL A 43 16.05 -6.44 18.50
C VAL A 43 15.57 -6.24 17.07
N VAL A 44 15.43 -7.34 16.34
CA VAL A 44 14.70 -7.41 15.08
C VAL A 44 13.46 -8.26 15.26
N GLU A 45 12.32 -7.73 14.88
CA GLU A 45 11.07 -8.45 14.68
C GLU A 45 10.87 -8.67 13.18
N LEU A 46 10.89 -9.94 12.79
CA LEU A 46 10.69 -10.35 11.41
C LEU A 46 9.20 -10.25 11.04
N GLY A 47 8.86 -10.21 9.75
CA GLY A 47 7.48 -10.07 9.30
C GLY A 47 6.67 -11.37 9.35
N GLU A 48 5.48 -11.33 8.72
CA GLU A 48 4.50 -12.42 8.71
C GLU A 48 5.08 -13.77 8.25
N GLY A 49 5.97 -13.77 7.25
CA GLY A 49 6.60 -14.99 6.75
C GLY A 49 7.52 -15.72 7.76
N ASP A 50 7.73 -15.13 8.94
CA ASP A 50 8.54 -15.67 10.03
C ASP A 50 7.77 -15.72 11.37
N ASP A 51 6.43 -15.76 11.32
CA ASP A 51 5.57 -15.78 12.51
C ASP A 51 5.86 -14.63 13.50
N TYR A 52 6.27 -13.48 12.97
CA TYR A 52 6.63 -12.30 13.78
C TYR A 52 7.76 -12.57 14.80
N LYS A 53 8.68 -13.48 14.47
CA LYS A 53 9.77 -13.86 15.38
C LYS A 53 10.64 -12.67 15.74
N ARG A 54 10.86 -12.49 17.04
CA ARG A 54 11.77 -11.50 17.62
C ARG A 54 13.12 -12.15 17.93
N ILE A 55 14.21 -11.58 17.40
CA ILE A 55 15.58 -12.04 17.62
C ILE A 55 16.47 -10.88 18.06
N PRO A 56 17.49 -11.12 18.92
CA PRO A 56 18.53 -10.13 19.18
C PRO A 56 19.20 -9.71 17.87
N PHE A 57 19.44 -8.41 17.70
CA PHE A 57 20.22 -7.92 16.58
C PHE A 57 21.71 -8.12 16.84
N ASP A 58 22.41 -8.66 15.84
CA ASP A 58 23.85 -8.83 15.83
C ASP A 58 24.39 -8.30 14.49
N PRO A 59 25.25 -7.26 14.48
CA PRO A 59 25.87 -6.73 13.27
C PRO A 59 26.58 -7.79 12.42
N GLY A 60 27.12 -8.85 13.05
CA GLY A 60 27.76 -9.97 12.35
C GLY A 60 26.81 -10.78 11.47
N ASN A 61 25.49 -10.66 11.69
CA ASN A 61 24.46 -11.32 10.90
C ASN A 61 23.87 -10.42 9.79
N LEU A 62 24.41 -9.23 9.56
CA LEU A 62 23.82 -8.27 8.61
C LEU A 62 23.70 -8.83 7.19
N ASP A 63 24.71 -9.52 6.68
CA ASP A 63 24.68 -10.10 5.33
C ASP A 63 23.59 -11.18 5.20
N LYS A 64 23.42 -11.99 6.25
CA LYS A 64 22.37 -13.02 6.31
C LYS A 64 20.98 -12.38 6.33
N LEU A 65 20.79 -11.34 7.15
CA LEU A 65 19.55 -10.58 7.22
C LEU A 65 19.25 -9.89 5.88
N SER A 66 20.25 -9.29 5.25
CA SER A 66 20.09 -8.63 3.95
C SER A 66 19.67 -9.60 2.85
N ARG A 67 20.32 -10.78 2.78
CA ARG A 67 19.95 -11.82 1.82
C ARG A 67 18.50 -12.25 2.03
N LYS A 68 18.13 -12.56 3.28
CA LYS A 68 16.77 -12.96 3.62
C LYS A 68 15.75 -11.88 3.27
N TRP A 69 16.03 -10.61 3.57
CA TRP A 69 15.18 -9.49 3.16
C TRP A 69 15.01 -9.45 1.65
N SER A 70 16.09 -9.56 0.87
CA SER A 70 16.03 -9.52 -0.59
C SER A 70 15.20 -10.67 -1.19
N GLU A 71 15.27 -11.87 -0.59
CA GLU A 71 14.56 -13.07 -1.04
C GLU A 71 13.07 -13.09 -0.62
N GLN A 72 12.69 -12.39 0.46
CA GLN A 72 11.32 -12.37 0.97
C GLN A 72 10.40 -11.45 0.14
N THR A 73 9.65 -12.00 -0.81
CA THR A 73 8.66 -11.22 -1.58
C THR A 73 7.36 -10.99 -0.81
N ASN A 74 6.99 -11.91 0.09
CA ASN A 74 5.67 -11.93 0.75
C ASN A 74 5.69 -11.36 2.18
N SER A 75 6.85 -10.88 2.67
CA SER A 75 6.97 -10.38 4.04
C SER A 75 6.78 -8.88 4.05
N PRO A 76 5.77 -8.37 4.75
CA PRO A 76 5.33 -7.02 4.47
C PRO A 76 6.06 -5.94 5.29
N GLY A 77 6.87 -6.34 6.27
CA GLY A 77 7.87 -5.47 6.86
C GLY A 77 8.64 -6.09 8.01
N TRP A 78 9.81 -5.50 8.32
CA TRP A 78 10.63 -5.85 9.48
C TRP A 78 10.71 -4.63 10.42
N THR A 79 10.73 -4.89 11.73
CA THR A 79 10.83 -3.84 12.74
C THR A 79 12.10 -4.02 13.56
N PHE A 80 12.87 -2.95 13.66
CA PHE A 80 14.11 -2.87 14.41
C PHE A 80 13.86 -1.96 15.61
N THR A 81 14.18 -2.43 16.80
CA THR A 81 13.84 -1.70 18.03
C THR A 81 15.07 -1.55 18.91
N ARG A 82 15.17 -0.38 19.54
CA ARG A 82 16.07 -0.09 20.65
C ARG A 82 15.28 0.65 21.73
N ASN A 83 15.50 0.30 23.00
CA ASN A 83 14.74 0.92 24.10
C ASN A 83 15.53 1.96 24.91
N ASN A 84 16.87 1.93 24.88
CA ASN A 84 17.71 2.80 25.73
C ASN A 84 18.78 3.54 24.92
N PRO A 85 19.17 4.79 25.24
CA PRO A 85 18.61 5.64 26.32
C PRO A 85 17.25 6.25 26.00
N ALA A 86 16.81 6.17 24.74
CA ALA A 86 15.47 6.54 24.31
C ALA A 86 14.94 5.46 23.36
N GLN A 87 13.62 5.31 23.31
CA GLN A 87 13.03 4.34 22.41
C GLN A 87 13.13 4.80 20.95
N ALA A 88 13.66 3.94 20.10
CA ALA A 88 13.71 4.11 18.66
C ALA A 88 13.19 2.85 17.96
N ILE A 89 12.37 3.06 16.93
CA ILE A 89 11.77 2.00 16.13
C ILE A 89 12.04 2.32 14.67
N VAL A 90 12.74 1.43 13.97
CA VAL A 90 12.96 1.54 12.52
C VAL A 90 12.14 0.46 11.83
N LYS A 91 11.41 0.84 10.78
CA LYS A 91 10.60 -0.09 10.01
C LYS A 91 11.02 -0.09 8.55
N PHE A 92 11.15 -1.28 8.01
CA PHE A 92 11.29 -1.53 6.57
C PHE A 92 10.00 -2.17 6.11
N SER A 93 9.38 -1.67 5.04
CA SER A 93 8.12 -2.21 4.55
C SER A 93 8.04 -2.28 3.02
N ARG A 94 7.22 -3.21 2.53
CA ARG A 94 6.87 -3.41 1.11
C ARG A 94 5.36 -3.26 0.85
N TYR A 95 4.60 -2.67 1.78
CA TYR A 95 3.13 -2.69 1.72
C TYR A 95 2.50 -1.89 0.58
N MET A 96 3.16 -0.86 0.03
CA MET A 96 2.51 -0.04 -1.01
C MET A 96 3.01 -0.43 -2.40
N LEU A 97 2.06 -0.86 -3.23
CA LEU A 97 2.29 -1.41 -4.58
C LEU A 97 3.28 -0.57 -5.40
N ASP A 98 3.14 0.75 -5.32
CA ASP A 98 3.96 1.68 -6.08
C ASP A 98 5.14 2.22 -5.27
N PHE A 99 5.08 2.24 -3.94
CA PHE A 99 6.12 2.82 -3.07
C PHE A 99 6.43 1.96 -1.85
N GLU A 100 7.69 1.56 -1.70
CA GLU A 100 8.15 1.02 -0.43
C GLU A 100 8.33 2.13 0.60
N SER A 101 8.19 1.78 1.88
CA SER A 101 8.34 2.73 2.97
C SER A 101 9.43 2.29 3.95
N PHE A 102 10.21 3.28 4.34
CA PHE A 102 11.18 3.19 5.42
C PHE A 102 10.82 4.24 6.45
N SER A 103 10.77 3.87 7.73
CA SER A 103 10.43 4.83 8.78
C SER A 103 11.33 4.71 10.00
N ILE A 104 11.60 5.86 10.63
CA ILE A 104 12.32 5.96 11.91
C ILE A 104 11.41 6.70 12.88
N HIS A 105 11.05 6.07 13.98
CA HIS A 105 10.25 6.64 15.04
C HIS A 105 11.11 6.77 16.29
N VAL A 106 11.21 7.97 16.86
CA VAL A 106 12.03 8.22 18.07
C VAL A 106 11.18 8.88 19.13
N GLN A 107 11.36 8.45 20.38
CA GLN A 107 10.64 9.00 21.52
C GLN A 107 10.80 10.53 21.57
N ARG A 108 9.70 11.23 21.80
CA ARG A 108 9.57 12.69 21.74
C ARG A 108 10.57 13.42 22.64
N ASP A 109 10.83 12.88 23.83
CA ASP A 109 11.72 13.51 24.82
C ASP A 109 13.18 13.60 24.34
N TYR A 110 13.58 12.76 23.39
CA TYR A 110 14.90 12.84 22.76
C TYR A 110 15.14 14.18 22.05
N PHE A 111 14.07 14.83 21.55
CA PHE A 111 14.12 16.10 20.81
C PHE A 111 14.13 17.34 21.70
N GLY A 112 14.39 17.18 23.00
CA GLY A 112 14.52 18.31 23.94
C GLY A 112 15.74 19.20 23.70
N THR A 113 16.69 18.79 22.85
CA THR A 113 17.91 19.57 22.53
C THR A 113 18.07 19.80 21.03
N PRO A 114 18.62 20.95 20.59
CA PRO A 114 18.91 21.21 19.18
C PRO A 114 19.83 20.16 18.54
N LYS A 115 20.83 19.67 19.29
CA LYS A 115 21.75 18.62 18.81
C LYS A 115 21.01 17.35 18.38
N SER A 116 20.03 16.91 19.16
CA SER A 116 19.22 15.73 18.83
C SER A 116 18.37 15.93 17.57
N VAL A 117 17.88 17.15 17.36
CA VAL A 117 17.11 17.53 16.16
C VAL A 117 18.02 17.47 14.93
N ASP A 118 19.20 18.08 15.00
CA ASP A 118 20.18 18.08 13.90
C ASP A 118 20.66 16.66 13.56
N GLU A 119 20.95 15.86 14.59
CA GLU A 119 21.34 14.45 14.44
C GLU A 119 20.24 13.65 13.72
N PHE A 120 18.98 13.85 14.11
CA PHE A 120 17.85 13.15 13.51
C PHE A 120 17.58 13.58 12.05
N ILE A 121 17.73 14.86 11.72
CA ILE A 121 17.65 15.31 10.32
C ILE A 121 18.81 14.71 9.51
N SER A 122 20.01 14.72 10.07
CA SER A 122 21.21 14.21 9.40
C SER A 122 21.10 12.73 9.03
N ILE A 123 20.68 11.86 9.97
CA ILE A 123 20.48 10.44 9.67
C ILE A 123 19.38 10.22 8.61
N ASN A 124 18.30 11.01 8.64
CA ASN A 124 17.26 10.91 7.62
C ASN A 124 17.75 11.34 6.23
N LYS A 125 18.64 12.34 6.12
CA LYS A 125 19.29 12.70 4.84
C LYS A 125 20.20 11.58 4.30
N GLU A 126 20.89 10.86 5.18
CA GLU A 126 21.69 9.70 4.79
C GLU A 126 20.81 8.55 4.31
N CYS A 127 19.73 8.23 5.04
CA CYS A 127 18.74 7.24 4.60
C CYS A 127 18.09 7.63 3.26
N TYR A 128 17.76 8.90 3.08
CA TYR A 128 17.23 9.44 1.83
C TYR A 128 18.18 9.14 0.66
N SER A 129 19.49 9.29 0.90
CA SER A 129 20.52 9.06 -0.12
C SER A 129 20.65 7.59 -0.53
N VAL A 130 20.39 6.67 0.39
CA VAL A 130 20.37 5.23 0.10
C VAL A 130 19.05 4.81 -0.59
N LEU A 131 17.95 5.46 -0.23
CA LEU A 131 16.61 5.13 -0.70
C LEU A 131 16.23 5.78 -2.02
N HIS A 132 16.93 6.85 -2.42
CA HIS A 132 16.52 7.71 -3.52
C HIS A 132 15.05 8.16 -3.39
N SER A 133 14.65 8.56 -2.18
CA SER A 133 13.24 8.74 -1.83
C SER A 133 12.54 9.73 -2.74
N THR A 134 11.34 9.34 -3.17
CA THR A 134 10.43 10.17 -3.94
C THR A 134 9.79 11.23 -3.04
N TYR A 135 9.40 10.85 -1.84
CA TYR A 135 8.82 11.77 -0.86
C TYR A 135 9.15 11.28 0.55
N GLY A 136 9.21 12.18 1.51
CA GLY A 136 9.27 11.83 2.91
C GLY A 136 8.82 12.98 3.79
N PHE A 137 8.55 12.68 5.06
CA PHE A 137 8.20 13.69 6.03
C PHE A 137 8.64 13.31 7.43
N VAL A 138 8.77 14.32 8.29
CA VAL A 138 8.91 14.18 9.73
C VAL A 138 7.74 14.87 10.43
N ARG A 139 7.02 14.14 11.28
CA ARG A 139 5.82 14.66 11.95
C ARG A 139 5.62 14.12 13.35
N LEU A 140 4.88 14.90 14.15
CA LEU A 140 4.17 14.40 15.32
C LEU A 140 2.79 13.85 14.91
N PRO A 141 2.20 12.90 15.66
CA PRO A 141 0.83 12.44 15.44
C PRO A 141 -0.20 13.59 15.41
N GLU A 142 -0.01 14.57 16.30
CA GLU A 142 -0.92 15.71 16.49
C GLU A 142 -0.94 16.65 15.28
N MET A 143 0.05 16.58 14.39
CA MET A 143 0.12 17.41 13.17
C MET A 143 -0.82 16.90 12.06
N VAL A 144 -1.32 15.66 12.15
CA VAL A 144 -2.16 15.06 11.10
C VAL A 144 -3.58 15.58 11.22
N LYS A 145 -4.04 16.25 10.15
CA LYS A 145 -5.42 16.72 10.05
C LYS A 145 -6.38 15.53 9.84
N THR A 146 -7.54 15.62 10.50
CA THR A 146 -8.65 14.70 10.29
C THR A 146 -9.77 15.40 9.53
N TYR A 147 -10.44 14.65 8.67
CA TYR A 147 -11.50 15.16 7.80
C TYR A 147 -12.75 14.32 8.04
N LYS A 148 -13.90 14.98 8.04
CA LYS A 148 -15.19 14.29 8.13
C LYS A 148 -15.52 13.73 6.75
N SER A 149 -15.70 12.42 6.68
CA SER A 149 -16.22 11.70 5.52
C SER A 149 -17.54 11.03 5.88
N SER A 150 -18.23 10.47 4.88
CA SER A 150 -19.39 9.58 5.11
C SER A 150 -19.04 8.32 5.93
N LEU A 151 -17.76 7.95 5.99
CA LEU A 151 -17.23 6.84 6.78
C LEU A 151 -16.73 7.28 8.18
N GLY A 152 -16.94 8.54 8.55
CA GLY A 152 -16.48 9.12 9.82
C GLY A 152 -15.21 9.95 9.68
N ASN A 153 -14.52 10.19 10.80
CA ASN A 153 -13.29 10.97 10.82
C ASN A 153 -12.14 10.15 10.21
N MET A 154 -11.72 10.52 9.01
CA MET A 154 -10.59 9.92 8.31
C MET A 154 -9.32 10.76 8.51
N ARG A 155 -8.19 10.08 8.62
CA ARG A 155 -6.86 10.69 8.50
C ARG A 155 -6.47 10.70 7.03
N LEU A 156 -5.75 11.71 6.58
CA LEU A 156 -5.17 11.69 5.24
C LEU A 156 -4.27 10.47 5.10
N GLY A 157 -4.61 9.64 4.12
CA GLY A 157 -3.79 8.52 3.71
C GLY A 157 -2.53 9.01 2.99
N ILE A 158 -1.66 8.07 2.65
CA ILE A 158 -0.48 8.35 1.82
C ILE A 158 -0.72 7.66 0.50
N ASP A 159 -1.24 8.40 -0.47
CA ASP A 159 -1.24 8.00 -1.88
C ASP A 159 -0.58 9.08 -2.72
N LEU A 160 0.72 8.89 -2.95
CA LEU A 160 1.54 9.84 -3.70
C LEU A 160 1.12 9.92 -5.18
N LYS A 161 0.39 8.94 -5.72
CA LYS A 161 -0.16 9.03 -7.08
C LYS A 161 -1.39 9.92 -7.14
N ARG A 162 -2.01 10.20 -6.01
CA ARG A 162 -3.19 11.06 -5.91
C ARG A 162 -2.82 12.47 -5.49
N ALA A 163 -2.07 12.64 -4.40
CA ALA A 163 -1.64 13.94 -3.89
C ALA A 163 -0.58 13.81 -2.79
N ILE A 164 0.10 14.90 -2.46
CA ILE A 164 0.91 15.00 -1.23
C ILE A 164 -0.05 15.09 -0.03
N PRO A 165 0.11 14.28 1.04
CA PRO A 165 -0.83 14.27 2.16
C PRO A 165 -1.00 15.65 2.82
N ASP A 166 0.10 16.23 3.31
CA ASP A 166 0.14 17.60 3.84
C ASP A 166 1.61 18.03 3.96
N ILE A 167 1.84 19.26 4.41
CA ILE A 167 3.15 19.73 4.86
C ILE A 167 3.29 19.46 6.37
N TYR A 168 4.34 18.75 6.77
CA TYR A 168 4.68 18.47 8.17
C TYR A 168 5.92 19.25 8.64
N TRP A 169 6.48 18.94 9.82
CA TRP A 169 7.61 19.70 10.37
C TRP A 169 8.82 19.71 9.44
N ALA A 170 9.20 18.55 8.91
CA ALA A 170 10.15 18.45 7.81
C ALA A 170 9.55 17.66 6.65
N ASN A 171 9.86 18.02 5.40
CA ASN A 171 9.36 17.35 4.20
C ASN A 171 10.52 17.16 3.22
N PHE A 172 10.77 15.93 2.83
CA PHE A 172 11.77 15.55 1.82
C PHE A 172 11.04 15.46 0.48
N LEU A 173 11.35 16.37 -0.44
CA LEU A 173 10.83 16.40 -1.79
C LEU A 173 11.88 15.76 -2.70
N GLY A 174 11.52 14.63 -3.32
CA GLY A 174 12.32 14.01 -4.39
C GLY A 174 12.52 14.97 -5.58
N PRO A 175 13.53 14.73 -6.42
CA PRO A 175 13.80 15.57 -7.58
C PRO A 175 12.58 15.74 -8.50
N GLU A 176 11.69 14.75 -8.57
CA GLU A 176 10.48 14.81 -9.38
C GLU A 176 9.45 15.83 -8.84
N TYR A 177 9.36 15.98 -7.51
CA TYR A 177 8.55 17.03 -6.90
C TYR A 177 9.20 18.40 -7.06
N VAL A 178 10.53 18.50 -6.93
CA VAL A 178 11.27 19.75 -7.14
C VAL A 178 11.11 20.23 -8.58
N GLU A 179 11.15 19.32 -9.56
CA GLU A 179 10.86 19.62 -10.97
C GLU A 179 9.42 20.08 -11.16
N MET A 180 8.45 19.37 -10.60
CA MET A 180 7.02 19.70 -10.71
C MET A 180 6.63 21.06 -10.11
N PHE A 181 7.22 21.42 -8.97
CA PHE A 181 7.02 22.72 -8.32
C PHE A 181 7.85 23.82 -8.97
N GLY A 182 8.98 23.47 -9.59
CA GLY A 182 10.02 24.38 -10.02
C GLY A 182 11.07 24.54 -8.91
N ARG A 183 12.34 24.41 -9.29
CA ARG A 183 13.47 24.44 -8.35
C ARG A 183 13.52 25.76 -7.57
N ASP A 184 13.44 26.89 -8.26
CA ASP A 184 13.51 28.21 -7.61
C ASP A 184 12.32 28.48 -6.68
N VAL A 185 11.12 28.00 -7.06
CA VAL A 185 9.93 28.03 -6.19
C VAL A 185 10.19 27.20 -4.94
N THR A 186 10.69 25.98 -5.09
CA THR A 186 10.95 25.09 -3.95
C THR A 186 12.02 25.66 -3.00
N LEU A 187 13.11 26.22 -3.55
CA LEU A 187 14.21 26.79 -2.76
C LEU A 187 13.85 28.10 -2.06
N SER A 188 12.83 28.81 -2.56
CA SER A 188 12.31 30.05 -1.96
C SER A 188 11.12 29.84 -1.03
N ALA A 189 10.80 28.60 -0.66
CA ALA A 189 9.67 28.29 0.21
C ALA A 189 9.74 29.05 1.56
N PRO A 190 8.63 29.63 2.05
CA PRO A 190 8.61 30.50 3.22
C PRO A 190 8.61 29.72 4.54
N CYS A 191 9.67 28.96 4.80
CA CYS A 191 9.90 28.16 6.02
C CYS A 191 11.23 28.49 6.70
N ASP A 192 11.49 27.88 7.87
CA ASP A 192 12.69 28.14 8.69
C ASP A 192 13.99 27.76 7.97
N LYS A 193 13.99 26.63 7.27
CA LYS A 193 15.15 26.14 6.52
C LYS A 193 14.74 25.45 5.24
N VAL A 194 15.54 25.67 4.20
CA VAL A 194 15.48 24.95 2.93
C VAL A 194 16.88 24.48 2.58
N GLU A 195 17.05 23.20 2.27
CA GLU A 195 18.35 22.65 1.84
C GLU A 195 18.20 21.75 0.63
N GLU A 196 19.13 21.83 -0.31
CA GLU A 196 19.26 20.86 -1.39
C GLU A 196 19.83 19.53 -0.90
N LEU A 197 19.36 18.46 -1.53
CA LEU A 197 19.81 17.09 -1.35
C LEU A 197 20.69 16.68 -2.55
N TYR A 198 21.47 15.61 -2.36
CA TYR A 198 22.53 15.22 -3.29
C TYR A 198 22.06 14.92 -4.74
N ASP A 199 20.80 14.53 -4.94
CA ASP A 199 20.24 14.16 -6.24
C ASP A 199 19.31 15.23 -6.84
N GLY A 200 19.34 16.45 -6.30
CA GLY A 200 18.47 17.55 -6.72
C GLY A 200 17.13 17.60 -5.98
N GLY A 201 16.88 16.66 -5.06
CA GLY A 201 15.80 16.79 -4.08
C GLY A 201 16.00 17.99 -3.13
N VAL A 202 14.97 18.31 -2.34
CA VAL A 202 14.99 19.41 -1.35
C VAL A 202 14.37 18.94 -0.04
N ILE A 203 14.93 19.35 1.09
CA ILE A 203 14.26 19.28 2.40
C ILE A 203 13.75 20.65 2.82
N LEU A 204 12.48 20.70 3.20
CA LEU A 204 11.82 21.87 3.80
C LEU A 204 11.65 21.63 5.30
N ILE A 205 12.09 22.56 6.15
CA ILE A 205 11.91 22.51 7.61
C ILE A 205 11.10 23.74 8.03
N LEU A 206 9.93 23.52 8.61
CA LEU A 206 8.93 24.57 8.88
C LEU A 206 9.32 25.50 10.03
N THR A 207 9.83 24.93 11.11
CA THR A 207 10.19 25.61 12.35
C THR A 207 11.46 25.00 12.92
N SER A 208 12.17 25.70 13.80
CA SER A 208 13.46 25.23 14.31
C SER A 208 13.38 23.96 15.16
N SER A 209 12.21 23.64 15.74
CA SER A 209 11.98 22.39 16.47
C SER A 209 10.67 21.71 16.06
N PRO A 210 10.61 20.36 16.00
CA PRO A 210 9.36 19.64 15.82
C PRO A 210 8.38 19.87 16.98
N LEU A 211 8.91 20.23 18.15
CA LEU A 211 8.12 20.47 19.37
C LEU A 211 7.42 21.84 19.35
N ASP A 212 7.74 22.72 18.40
CA ASP A 212 7.08 24.02 18.27
C ASP A 212 5.60 23.87 17.94
N TYR A 213 5.20 22.80 17.26
CA TYR A 213 3.78 22.49 17.05
C TYR A 213 3.02 22.27 18.37
N ILE A 214 3.66 21.70 19.39
CA ILE A 214 3.03 21.49 20.70
C ILE A 214 2.87 22.82 21.44
N LYS A 215 3.84 23.73 21.29
CA LYS A 215 3.86 25.03 21.97
C LYS A 215 2.94 26.06 21.32
N ASP A 216 2.97 26.14 19.99
CA ASP A 216 2.13 27.04 19.18
C ASP A 216 1.62 26.35 17.90
N PRO A 217 0.57 25.50 18.02
CA PRO A 217 -0.03 24.84 16.87
C PRO A 217 -0.52 25.83 15.81
N ARG A 218 -1.04 26.99 16.23
CA ARG A 218 -1.58 28.02 15.32
C ARG A 218 -0.47 28.69 14.52
N GLY A 219 0.65 29.01 15.16
CA GLY A 219 1.83 29.54 14.49
C GLY A 219 2.39 28.57 13.47
N PHE A 220 2.53 27.30 13.85
CA PHE A 220 2.95 26.25 12.93
C PHE A 220 2.01 26.14 11.73
N ASP A 221 0.70 26.13 11.95
CA ASP A 221 -0.28 26.02 10.85
C ASP A 221 -0.27 27.23 9.91
N ARG A 222 0.04 28.44 10.41
CA ARG A 222 0.28 29.60 9.54
C ARG A 222 1.48 29.41 8.63
N VAL A 223 2.60 28.87 9.16
CA VAL A 223 3.78 28.56 8.32
C VAL A 223 3.44 27.47 7.31
N ARG A 224 2.80 26.39 7.75
CA ARG A 224 2.33 25.29 6.91
C ARG A 224 1.51 25.79 5.73
N GLN A 225 0.53 26.65 6.00
CA GLN A 225 -0.36 27.17 4.98
C GLN A 225 0.38 28.06 3.96
N ARG A 226 1.28 28.93 4.40
CA ARG A 226 2.12 29.75 3.50
C ARG A 226 2.99 28.90 2.59
N VAL A 227 3.58 27.81 3.11
CA VAL A 227 4.36 26.87 2.29
C VAL A 227 3.48 26.19 1.25
N LYS A 228 2.27 25.74 1.61
CA LYS A 228 1.32 25.14 0.66
C LYS A 228 0.90 26.11 -0.44
N GLU A 229 0.59 27.34 -0.08
CA GLU A 229 0.24 28.41 -1.04
C GLU A 229 1.40 28.69 -2.00
N HIS A 230 2.63 28.74 -1.48
CA HIS A 230 3.83 28.97 -2.27
C HIS A 230 4.14 27.85 -3.25
N LEU A 231 3.98 26.59 -2.84
CA LEU A 231 4.23 25.42 -3.69
C LEU A 231 3.06 25.13 -4.66
N GLY A 232 1.86 25.64 -4.39
CA GLY A 232 0.64 25.34 -5.12
C GLY A 232 -0.28 24.41 -4.32
N ILE A 233 -1.43 24.95 -3.90
CA ILE A 233 -2.36 24.24 -3.00
C ILE A 233 -2.97 22.99 -3.63
N ASP A 234 -3.01 22.93 -4.96
CA ASP A 234 -3.53 21.84 -5.77
C ASP A 234 -2.64 20.58 -5.73
N ALA A 235 -1.40 20.65 -5.24
CA ALA A 235 -0.57 19.46 -5.05
C ALA A 235 -0.92 18.66 -3.78
N PHE A 236 -1.74 19.23 -2.89
CA PHE A 236 -2.00 18.65 -1.56
C PHE A 236 -3.39 18.02 -1.46
N ASP A 237 -3.46 16.97 -0.65
CA ASP A 237 -4.68 16.21 -0.40
C ASP A 237 -5.74 17.05 0.33
N THR A 238 -6.96 17.03 -0.19
CA THR A 238 -8.11 17.74 0.37
C THR A 238 -8.91 16.87 1.35
N GLY A 239 -8.60 15.57 1.42
CA GLY A 239 -9.38 14.56 2.12
C GLY A 239 -10.58 14.03 1.33
N ASP A 240 -10.90 14.62 0.18
CA ASP A 240 -11.90 14.10 -0.74
C ASP A 240 -11.22 13.15 -1.75
N ALA A 241 -11.60 11.87 -1.68
CA ALA A 241 -11.03 10.83 -2.55
C ALA A 241 -11.32 11.06 -4.05
N SER A 242 -12.32 11.86 -4.39
CA SER A 242 -12.61 12.22 -5.79
C SER A 242 -11.67 13.29 -6.35
N ILE A 243 -11.01 14.05 -5.48
CA ILE A 243 -10.10 15.13 -5.87
C ILE A 243 -8.69 14.55 -5.98
N HIS A 244 -8.10 14.74 -7.17
CA HIS A 244 -6.71 14.42 -7.46
C HIS A 244 -5.90 15.71 -7.43
N GLY A 245 -4.78 15.65 -6.71
CA GLY A 245 -3.83 16.73 -6.69
C GLY A 245 -2.85 16.66 -7.86
N LYS A 246 -2.05 17.72 -7.99
CA LYS A 246 -0.91 17.74 -8.90
C LYS A 246 0.17 16.77 -8.39
N VAL A 247 0.51 15.76 -9.19
CA VAL A 247 1.53 14.76 -8.90
C VAL A 247 2.58 14.70 -10.01
N PRO A 248 3.86 14.43 -9.68
CA PRO A 248 4.91 14.40 -10.68
C PRO A 248 4.92 13.07 -11.42
N LYS A 249 5.70 12.99 -12.51
CA LYS A 249 6.08 11.72 -13.10
C LYS A 249 7.19 11.09 -12.25
N PHE A 250 6.89 9.97 -11.59
CA PHE A 250 7.83 9.28 -10.73
C PHE A 250 8.90 8.50 -11.52
N ARG A 251 10.18 8.82 -11.33
CA ARG A 251 11.28 8.33 -12.18
C ARG A 251 11.43 6.82 -12.22
N TYR A 252 11.17 6.16 -11.09
CA TYR A 252 11.37 4.72 -10.92
C TYR A 252 10.10 3.88 -11.03
N LEU A 253 8.93 4.51 -11.12
CA LEU A 253 7.67 3.78 -10.99
C LEU A 253 7.46 2.79 -12.14
N ASP A 254 7.76 3.20 -13.37
CA ASP A 254 7.67 2.33 -14.55
C ASP A 254 8.70 1.18 -14.50
N GLU A 255 9.91 1.44 -14.01
CA GLU A 255 10.96 0.44 -13.88
C GLU A 255 10.60 -0.60 -12.82
N LYS A 256 10.10 -0.15 -11.66
CA LYS A 256 9.61 -1.02 -10.60
C LYS A 256 8.45 -1.90 -11.06
N ARG A 257 7.48 -1.34 -11.79
CA ARG A 257 6.39 -2.13 -12.38
C ARG A 257 6.91 -3.21 -13.32
N LYS A 258 7.93 -2.88 -14.14
CA LYS A 258 8.59 -3.87 -15.01
C LYS A 258 9.38 -4.92 -14.25
N SER A 259 10.00 -4.59 -13.11
CA SER A 259 10.77 -5.56 -12.31
C SER A 259 9.84 -6.54 -11.59
N VAL A 260 8.70 -6.08 -11.07
CA VAL A 260 7.66 -6.95 -10.49
C VAL A 260 7.09 -7.91 -11.54
N ARG A 261 6.91 -7.45 -12.78
CA ARG A 261 6.44 -8.29 -13.91
C ARG A 261 7.43 -9.38 -14.34
N ARG A 262 8.72 -9.27 -13.98
CA ARG A 262 9.78 -10.20 -14.42
C ARG A 262 9.91 -11.47 -13.57
N VAL A 263 8.96 -11.78 -12.68
CA VAL A 263 8.91 -13.12 -12.08
C VAL A 263 8.94 -14.14 -13.23
N PRO A 264 9.98 -15.01 -13.32
CA PRO A 264 10.22 -15.79 -14.52
C PRO A 264 9.00 -16.61 -14.89
N ALA A 265 8.58 -16.51 -16.15
CA ALA A 265 7.42 -17.21 -16.72
C ALA A 265 7.47 -18.76 -16.60
N GLY A 266 8.53 -19.32 -16.01
CA GLY A 266 8.69 -20.74 -15.70
C GLY A 266 8.50 -21.15 -14.24
N GLN A 267 8.22 -20.22 -13.31
CA GLN A 267 8.06 -20.54 -11.87
C GLN A 267 6.69 -20.18 -11.26
N SER A 268 5.79 -19.57 -12.02
CA SER A 268 4.40 -19.42 -11.53
C SER A 268 3.72 -20.79 -11.60
N ASN A 269 3.53 -21.40 -10.43
CA ASN A 269 2.72 -22.60 -10.21
C ASN A 269 1.23 -22.32 -10.45
N GLY A 270 0.86 -21.77 -11.61
CA GLY A 270 -0.52 -21.50 -11.99
C GLY A 270 -1.14 -20.24 -11.39
N ASP A 271 -0.41 -19.39 -10.65
CA ASP A 271 -0.98 -18.14 -10.15
C ASP A 271 -1.12 -17.12 -11.29
N TRP A 272 -2.28 -17.14 -11.94
CA TRP A 272 -2.64 -16.25 -13.04
C TRP A 272 -3.01 -14.86 -12.55
N LEU A 273 -3.50 -14.74 -11.30
CA LEU A 273 -4.00 -13.47 -10.78
C LEU A 273 -2.90 -12.43 -10.57
N SER A 274 -1.71 -12.87 -10.17
CA SER A 274 -0.54 -12.00 -10.02
C SER A 274 0.13 -11.62 -11.35
N GLN A 275 -0.23 -12.28 -12.45
CA GLN A 275 0.36 -12.04 -13.78
C GLN A 275 -0.37 -10.96 -14.59
N ILE A 276 -1.59 -10.64 -14.22
CA ILE A 276 -2.46 -9.72 -14.95
C ILE A 276 -2.37 -8.34 -14.30
N ASP A 277 -2.20 -7.33 -15.14
CA ASP A 277 -2.04 -5.95 -14.68
C ASP A 277 -3.34 -5.39 -14.08
N ARG A 278 -3.20 -4.46 -13.13
CA ARG A 278 -4.36 -3.80 -12.52
C ARG A 278 -5.25 -3.09 -13.55
N ASP A 279 -4.66 -2.46 -14.56
CA ASP A 279 -5.41 -1.76 -15.60
C ASP A 279 -6.26 -2.73 -16.43
N GLU A 280 -5.72 -3.92 -16.69
CA GLU A 280 -6.42 -5.03 -17.34
C GLU A 280 -7.55 -5.57 -16.45
N TRP A 281 -7.35 -5.61 -15.13
CA TRP A 281 -8.43 -5.88 -14.19
C TRP A 281 -9.51 -4.80 -14.14
N CYS A 282 -9.13 -3.52 -14.25
CA CYS A 282 -10.08 -2.42 -14.36
C CYS A 282 -10.94 -2.56 -15.63
N GLU A 283 -10.30 -2.85 -16.76
CA GLU A 283 -11.00 -3.13 -18.02
C GLU A 283 -11.92 -4.35 -17.89
N TRP A 284 -11.44 -5.44 -17.29
CA TRP A 284 -12.24 -6.65 -17.05
C TRP A 284 -13.46 -6.39 -16.15
N VAL A 285 -13.35 -5.52 -15.13
CA VAL A 285 -14.51 -5.12 -14.31
C VAL A 285 -15.51 -4.32 -15.15
N GLN A 286 -15.04 -3.41 -16.01
CA GLN A 286 -15.90 -2.59 -16.88
C GLN A 286 -16.61 -3.43 -17.95
N THR A 287 -15.94 -4.43 -18.51
CA THR A 287 -16.50 -5.31 -19.56
C THR A 287 -17.08 -6.62 -19.01
N ASN A 288 -17.15 -6.78 -17.69
CA ASN A 288 -17.43 -8.04 -17.02
C ASN A 288 -18.72 -8.72 -17.51
N ARG A 289 -19.82 -7.96 -17.58
CA ARG A 289 -21.11 -8.48 -18.02
C ARG A 289 -21.09 -8.92 -19.49
N THR A 290 -20.46 -8.13 -20.36
CA THR A 290 -20.29 -8.47 -21.78
C THR A 290 -19.51 -9.77 -21.93
N LEU A 291 -18.43 -9.93 -21.15
CA LEU A 291 -17.60 -11.14 -21.16
C LEU A 291 -18.36 -12.37 -20.66
N ALA A 292 -19.16 -12.22 -19.60
CA ALA A 292 -20.00 -13.28 -19.05
C ALA A 292 -21.05 -13.78 -20.07
N LEU A 293 -21.72 -12.86 -20.76
CA LEU A 293 -22.71 -13.20 -21.79
C LEU A 293 -22.08 -13.88 -23.00
N ALA A 294 -20.93 -13.36 -23.47
CA ALA A 294 -20.19 -13.97 -24.57
C ALA A 294 -19.77 -15.41 -24.21
N PHE A 295 -19.26 -15.63 -23.00
CA PHE A 295 -18.89 -16.96 -22.53
C PHE A 295 -20.10 -17.91 -22.47
N ALA A 296 -21.23 -17.48 -21.93
CA ALA A 296 -22.45 -18.28 -21.89
C ALA A 296 -22.94 -18.70 -23.30
N GLN A 297 -22.84 -17.78 -24.26
CA GLN A 297 -23.19 -18.03 -25.66
C GLN A 297 -22.22 -19.01 -26.34
N GLU A 298 -20.91 -18.83 -26.14
CA GLU A 298 -19.87 -19.74 -26.64
C GLU A 298 -20.10 -21.18 -26.12
N SER A 299 -20.32 -21.34 -24.80
CA SER A 299 -20.54 -22.65 -24.17
C SER A 299 -21.82 -23.34 -24.61
N SER A 300 -22.83 -22.59 -25.05
CA SER A 300 -24.08 -23.16 -25.58
C SER A 300 -23.83 -23.97 -26.86
N GLY A 301 -22.83 -23.61 -27.66
CA GLY A 301 -22.39 -24.39 -28.83
C GLY A 301 -21.75 -25.74 -28.46
N GLU A 302 -21.26 -25.85 -27.23
CA GLU A 302 -20.54 -27.02 -26.70
C GLU A 302 -21.44 -27.95 -25.86
N ARG A 303 -22.76 -27.82 -26.01
CA ARG A 303 -23.79 -28.60 -25.29
C ARG A 303 -23.88 -28.32 -23.79
N VAL A 304 -23.32 -27.21 -23.31
CA VAL A 304 -23.47 -26.76 -21.91
C VAL A 304 -24.38 -25.54 -21.89
N LYS A 305 -25.58 -25.70 -21.33
CA LYS A 305 -26.50 -24.58 -21.16
C LYS A 305 -26.08 -23.75 -19.94
N LEU A 306 -25.60 -22.54 -20.21
CA LEU A 306 -25.25 -21.52 -19.23
C LEU A 306 -26.20 -20.32 -19.42
N ASP A 307 -26.98 -19.98 -18.40
CA ASP A 307 -28.03 -18.95 -18.48
C ASP A 307 -27.98 -17.91 -17.34
N LEU A 308 -26.82 -17.77 -16.71
CA LEU A 308 -26.57 -16.88 -15.57
C LEU A 308 -27.45 -17.15 -14.34
N SER A 309 -28.08 -18.32 -14.26
CA SER A 309 -28.81 -18.78 -13.06
C SER A 309 -27.88 -19.46 -12.05
N PRO A 310 -28.22 -19.45 -10.75
CA PRO A 310 -27.55 -20.30 -9.75
C PRO A 310 -27.44 -21.77 -10.17
N GLU A 311 -28.50 -22.34 -10.74
CA GLU A 311 -28.56 -23.75 -11.14
C GLU A 311 -27.53 -24.10 -12.21
N SER A 312 -27.24 -23.14 -13.09
CA SER A 312 -26.24 -23.30 -14.15
C SER A 312 -24.80 -23.41 -13.65
N LEU A 313 -24.50 -23.05 -12.40
CA LEU A 313 -23.16 -23.20 -11.82
C LEU A 313 -22.73 -24.66 -11.74
N LYS A 314 -23.68 -25.58 -11.51
CA LYS A 314 -23.41 -27.03 -11.55
C LYS A 314 -23.05 -27.49 -12.97
N SER A 315 -23.71 -26.93 -13.98
CA SER A 315 -23.36 -27.19 -15.39
C SER A 315 -21.98 -26.67 -15.73
N LEU A 316 -21.61 -25.49 -15.21
CA LEU A 316 -20.27 -24.92 -15.36
C LEU A 316 -19.20 -25.79 -14.68
N ASP A 317 -19.45 -26.30 -13.46
CA ASP A 317 -18.52 -27.21 -12.77
C ASP A 317 -18.27 -28.47 -13.60
N ASN A 318 -19.33 -29.10 -14.12
CA ASN A 318 -19.21 -30.29 -14.96
C ASN A 318 -18.45 -30.00 -16.26
N TYR A 319 -18.67 -28.83 -16.86
CA TYR A 319 -17.96 -28.40 -18.06
C TYR A 319 -16.46 -28.26 -17.82
N ILE A 320 -16.06 -27.63 -16.71
CA ILE A 320 -14.64 -27.49 -16.34
C ILE A 320 -14.02 -28.86 -16.07
N ASP A 321 -14.73 -29.76 -15.39
CA ASP A 321 -14.26 -31.13 -15.15
C ASP A 321 -14.01 -31.88 -16.47
N GLN A 322 -14.93 -31.77 -17.45
CA GLN A 322 -14.75 -32.35 -18.79
C GLN A 322 -13.52 -31.79 -19.51
N LEU A 323 -13.27 -30.48 -19.44
CA LEU A 323 -12.07 -29.87 -20.01
C LEU A 323 -10.79 -30.40 -19.35
N ARG A 324 -10.79 -30.61 -18.03
CA ARG A 324 -9.64 -31.21 -17.32
C ARG A 324 -9.43 -32.67 -17.71
N GLU A 325 -10.49 -33.46 -17.80
CA GLU A 325 -10.43 -34.87 -18.25
C GLU A 325 -9.88 -34.98 -19.68
N ALA A 326 -10.30 -34.06 -20.56
CA ALA A 326 -9.78 -33.92 -21.92
C ALA A 326 -8.35 -33.33 -21.98
N LYS A 327 -7.75 -33.00 -20.82
CA LYS A 327 -6.42 -32.37 -20.69
C LYS A 327 -6.28 -31.09 -21.51
N VAL A 328 -7.38 -30.34 -21.66
CA VAL A 328 -7.36 -29.03 -22.31
C VAL A 328 -6.54 -28.09 -21.45
N LYS A 329 -5.55 -27.42 -22.06
CA LYS A 329 -4.74 -26.41 -21.36
C LYS A 329 -5.58 -25.17 -21.10
N LEU A 330 -6.01 -25.00 -19.84
CA LEU A 330 -6.73 -23.82 -19.40
C LEU A 330 -5.77 -22.62 -19.27
N THR A 331 -6.28 -21.43 -19.59
CA THR A 331 -5.49 -20.19 -19.69
C THR A 331 -6.04 -19.10 -18.77
N ALA A 332 -5.25 -18.04 -18.59
CA ALA A 332 -5.70 -16.81 -17.94
C ALA A 332 -6.95 -16.19 -18.58
N GLU A 333 -7.10 -16.28 -19.91
CA GLU A 333 -8.32 -15.82 -20.60
C GLU A 333 -9.54 -16.67 -20.25
N PHE A 334 -9.38 -17.99 -20.12
CA PHE A 334 -10.45 -18.87 -19.67
C PHE A 334 -10.84 -18.55 -18.22
N LEU A 335 -9.86 -18.31 -17.34
CA LEU A 335 -10.10 -17.84 -15.97
C LEU A 335 -10.97 -16.58 -15.95
N LYS A 336 -10.63 -15.56 -16.76
CA LYS A 336 -11.39 -14.31 -16.85
C LYS A 336 -12.85 -14.53 -17.25
N LYS A 337 -13.09 -15.38 -18.25
CA LYS A 337 -14.44 -15.72 -18.74
C LYS A 337 -15.27 -16.41 -17.66
N VAL A 338 -14.71 -17.44 -17.03
CA VAL A 338 -15.34 -18.19 -15.94
C VAL A 338 -15.62 -17.28 -14.74
N ALA A 339 -14.63 -16.49 -14.32
CA ALA A 339 -14.79 -15.54 -13.22
C ALA A 339 -15.85 -14.47 -13.53
N ALA A 340 -15.95 -14.00 -14.77
CA ALA A 340 -16.94 -13.01 -15.17
C ALA A 340 -18.36 -13.61 -15.10
N TYR A 341 -18.53 -14.84 -15.59
CA TYR A 341 -19.78 -15.57 -15.48
C TYR A 341 -20.25 -15.68 -14.03
N VAL A 342 -19.38 -16.20 -13.15
CA VAL A 342 -19.70 -16.40 -11.73
C VAL A 342 -19.94 -15.06 -11.02
N SER A 343 -19.21 -14.02 -11.39
CA SER A 343 -19.45 -12.65 -10.88
C SER A 343 -20.88 -12.20 -11.18
N GLN A 344 -21.37 -12.38 -12.40
CA GLN A 344 -22.71 -11.96 -12.78
C GLN A 344 -23.80 -12.77 -12.05
N VAL A 345 -23.64 -14.09 -11.91
CA VAL A 345 -24.57 -14.91 -11.10
C VAL A 345 -24.66 -14.37 -9.66
N LEU A 346 -23.53 -14.03 -9.05
CA LEU A 346 -23.50 -13.45 -7.70
C LEU A 346 -24.13 -12.05 -7.64
N ILE A 347 -23.83 -11.18 -8.60
CA ILE A 347 -24.39 -9.82 -8.65
C ILE A 347 -25.90 -9.88 -8.80
N ASP A 348 -26.41 -10.70 -9.73
CA ASP A 348 -27.85 -10.79 -10.00
C ASP A 348 -28.62 -11.40 -8.81
N GLU A 349 -28.05 -12.40 -8.13
CA GLU A 349 -28.70 -13.04 -6.98
C GLU A 349 -28.62 -12.21 -5.68
N THR A 350 -27.51 -11.50 -5.47
CA THR A 350 -27.22 -10.89 -4.16
C THR A 350 -27.21 -9.37 -4.17
N ASN A 351 -27.27 -8.74 -5.34
CA ASN A 351 -27.04 -7.30 -5.55
C ASN A 351 -25.67 -6.82 -5.01
N ALA A 352 -24.67 -7.72 -4.99
CA ALA A 352 -23.30 -7.38 -4.61
C ALA A 352 -22.72 -6.35 -5.59
N LYS A 353 -21.84 -5.49 -5.08
CA LYS A 353 -21.20 -4.43 -5.87
C LYS A 353 -19.70 -4.69 -6.01
N TRP A 354 -19.13 -4.28 -7.13
CA TRP A 354 -17.69 -4.28 -7.29
C TRP A 354 -17.00 -3.42 -6.23
N SER A 355 -15.95 -3.98 -5.65
CA SER A 355 -14.93 -3.31 -4.86
C SER A 355 -13.61 -3.59 -5.54
N PHE A 356 -13.01 -2.53 -6.07
CA PHE A 356 -11.67 -2.59 -6.63
C PHE A 356 -10.92 -1.29 -6.35
N GLY A 357 -10.58 -1.10 -5.07
CA GLY A 357 -9.84 0.07 -4.60
C GLY A 357 -8.45 0.19 -5.21
N GLU A 358 -7.81 1.34 -5.05
CA GLU A 358 -6.46 1.60 -5.59
C GLU A 358 -5.38 0.73 -4.95
N SER A 359 -5.60 0.29 -3.71
CA SER A 359 -4.72 -0.66 -3.00
C SER A 359 -5.04 -2.12 -3.24
N GLU A 360 -6.18 -2.44 -3.88
CA GLU A 360 -6.57 -3.81 -4.17
C GLU A 360 -5.90 -4.26 -5.47
N ILE A 361 -5.28 -5.45 -5.45
CA ILE A 361 -4.60 -6.05 -6.62
C ILE A 361 -5.59 -6.82 -7.47
N ILE A 362 -6.59 -7.44 -6.84
CA ILE A 362 -7.57 -8.31 -7.48
C ILE A 362 -8.98 -7.74 -7.20
N PRO A 363 -9.82 -7.55 -8.23
CA PRO A 363 -11.21 -7.17 -8.06
C PRO A 363 -11.98 -8.13 -7.16
N SER A 364 -12.90 -7.57 -6.40
CA SER A 364 -13.76 -8.33 -5.49
C SER A 364 -15.18 -7.80 -5.53
N LEU A 365 -16.13 -8.63 -5.08
CA LEU A 365 -17.50 -8.23 -4.85
C LEU A 365 -17.71 -8.02 -3.35
N ARG A 366 -18.49 -6.99 -3.01
CA ARG A 366 -18.90 -6.66 -1.65
C ARG A 366 -20.41 -6.79 -1.48
N LEU A 367 -20.78 -7.37 -0.34
CA LEU A 367 -22.16 -7.51 0.12
C LEU A 367 -22.20 -7.21 1.62
N GLY A 368 -22.55 -5.96 1.96
CA GLY A 368 -22.36 -5.45 3.32
C GLY A 368 -20.88 -5.48 3.71
N GLU A 369 -20.58 -6.15 4.83
CA GLU A 369 -19.21 -6.32 5.34
C GLU A 369 -18.49 -7.55 4.74
N ILE A 370 -19.18 -8.33 3.91
CA ILE A 370 -18.58 -9.50 3.27
C ILE A 370 -17.88 -9.06 1.99
N GLN A 371 -16.65 -9.53 1.80
CA GLN A 371 -15.88 -9.39 0.58
C GLN A 371 -15.49 -10.78 0.05
N PHE A 372 -15.70 -11.03 -1.25
CA PHE A 372 -15.25 -12.25 -1.92
C PHE A 372 -14.71 -11.93 -3.32
N SER A 373 -13.71 -12.70 -3.77
CA SER A 373 -13.11 -12.52 -5.10
C SER A 373 -13.53 -13.66 -6.03
N PRO A 374 -14.40 -13.40 -7.04
CA PRO A 374 -14.74 -14.39 -8.05
C PRO A 374 -13.52 -14.88 -8.85
N LEU A 375 -12.53 -14.03 -9.05
CA LEU A 375 -11.25 -14.35 -9.70
C LEU A 375 -10.45 -15.36 -8.89
N ALA A 376 -10.24 -15.11 -7.59
CA ALA A 376 -9.58 -16.07 -6.69
C ALA A 376 -10.34 -17.41 -6.65
N ARG A 377 -11.68 -17.36 -6.62
CA ARG A 377 -12.48 -18.58 -6.65
C ARG A 377 -12.30 -19.36 -7.94
N ALA A 378 -12.35 -18.68 -9.09
CA ALA A 378 -12.21 -19.34 -10.38
C ALA A 378 -10.83 -19.97 -10.56
N GLN A 379 -9.78 -19.36 -10.03
CA GLN A 379 -8.43 -19.94 -10.06
C GLN A 379 -8.39 -21.24 -9.26
N LYS A 380 -8.93 -21.27 -8.04
CA LYS A 380 -9.02 -22.49 -7.22
C LYS A 380 -9.85 -23.57 -7.89
N VAL A 381 -11.00 -23.22 -8.47
CA VAL A 381 -11.79 -24.17 -9.25
C VAL A 381 -10.91 -24.75 -10.35
N ILE A 382 -10.32 -23.92 -11.19
CA ILE A 382 -9.56 -24.40 -12.36
C ILE A 382 -8.35 -25.25 -11.97
N LEU A 383 -7.54 -24.80 -11.01
CA LEU A 383 -6.25 -25.41 -10.66
C LEU A 383 -6.33 -26.51 -9.62
N GLU A 384 -7.24 -26.38 -8.64
CA GLU A 384 -7.32 -27.24 -7.46
C GLU A 384 -8.51 -28.21 -7.52
N GLY A 385 -9.38 -28.11 -8.53
CA GLY A 385 -10.54 -28.98 -8.67
C GLY A 385 -11.69 -28.65 -7.71
N GLU A 386 -11.67 -27.46 -7.10
CA GLU A 386 -12.82 -26.97 -6.34
C GLU A 386 -14.05 -26.75 -7.24
N ARG A 387 -15.21 -26.43 -6.65
CA ARG A 387 -16.48 -26.27 -7.37
C ARG A 387 -17.20 -24.98 -7.02
N PHE A 388 -17.89 -24.38 -7.99
CA PHE A 388 -18.67 -23.16 -7.80
C PHE A 388 -19.98 -23.41 -7.09
N ASP A 389 -20.76 -24.43 -7.45
CA ASP A 389 -22.10 -24.65 -6.88
C ASP A 389 -22.07 -24.80 -5.34
N PRO A 390 -21.21 -25.64 -4.74
CA PRO A 390 -21.15 -25.78 -3.28
C PRO A 390 -20.71 -24.48 -2.57
N TRP A 391 -19.79 -23.72 -3.18
CA TRP A 391 -19.32 -22.46 -2.62
C TRP A 391 -20.36 -21.36 -2.70
N PHE A 392 -21.07 -21.28 -3.82
CA PHE A 392 -22.17 -20.35 -4.00
C PHE A 392 -23.28 -20.61 -2.98
N ARG A 393 -23.68 -21.87 -2.79
CA ARG A 393 -24.65 -22.26 -1.76
C ARG A 393 -24.16 -21.91 -0.37
N PHE A 394 -22.90 -22.17 -0.04
CA PHE A 394 -22.34 -21.76 1.25
C PHE A 394 -22.43 -20.24 1.47
N LEU A 395 -22.16 -19.42 0.44
CA LEU A 395 -22.33 -17.98 0.53
C LEU A 395 -23.78 -17.59 0.82
N LEU A 396 -24.74 -18.14 0.06
CA LEU A 396 -26.16 -17.80 0.19
C LEU A 396 -26.83 -18.35 1.45
N ASP A 397 -26.58 -19.61 1.79
CA ASP A 397 -27.32 -20.34 2.82
C ASP A 397 -26.71 -20.13 4.20
N GLU A 398 -25.39 -19.91 4.27
CA GLU A 398 -24.70 -19.77 5.55
C GLU A 398 -24.17 -18.37 5.81
N LEU A 399 -23.41 -17.81 4.87
CA LEU A 399 -22.63 -16.60 5.14
C LEU A 399 -23.51 -15.34 5.17
N ILE A 400 -24.33 -15.15 4.14
CA ILE A 400 -25.18 -13.96 3.98
C ILE A 400 -26.24 -13.85 5.09
N PRO A 401 -26.97 -14.92 5.49
CA PRO A 401 -27.96 -14.84 6.55
C PRO A 401 -27.32 -14.46 7.90
N LYS A 402 -26.14 -15.01 8.20
CA LYS A 402 -25.39 -14.67 9.44
C LYS A 402 -25.02 -13.19 9.50
N VAL A 403 -24.76 -12.54 8.36
CA VAL A 403 -24.46 -11.11 8.30
C VAL A 403 -25.72 -10.25 8.36
N LYS A 404 -26.80 -10.65 7.70
CA LYS A 404 -28.11 -9.98 7.80
C LYS A 404 -28.63 -9.94 9.25
N LEU A 405 -28.45 -11.02 10.01
CA LEU A 405 -28.85 -11.10 11.43
C LEU A 405 -28.06 -10.13 12.33
N LYS A 406 -26.80 -9.85 12.02
CA LYS A 406 -25.97 -8.94 12.83
C LYS A 406 -26.27 -7.46 12.57
N HIS A 407 -26.77 -7.11 11.38
CA HIS A 407 -26.97 -5.72 10.96
C HIS A 407 -28.28 -5.52 10.17
N PRO A 408 -29.45 -5.70 10.80
CA PRO A 408 -30.74 -5.62 10.11
C PRO A 408 -31.05 -4.26 9.47
N SER A 409 -30.39 -3.18 9.91
CA SER A 409 -30.62 -1.80 9.42
C SER A 409 -29.68 -1.33 8.30
N LYS A 410 -28.74 -2.17 7.81
CA LYS A 410 -27.69 -1.74 6.87
C LYS A 410 -27.80 -2.29 5.44
N ILE A 411 -28.82 -3.10 5.12
CA ILE A 411 -28.93 -3.83 3.83
C ILE A 411 -30.30 -3.58 3.17
N ALA A 412 -30.86 -2.38 3.34
CA ALA A 412 -32.04 -1.93 2.60
C ALA A 412 -31.64 -1.14 1.35
#